data_AF-A0A359LIF3-F1
#
_entry.id   AF-A0A359LIF3-F1
#
_cell.length_a   1.000
_cell.length_b   1.000
_cell.length_c   1.000
_cell.angle_alpha   90.00
_cell.angle_beta   90.00
_cell.angle_gamma   90.00
#
_symmetry.space_group_name_H-M   'P 1'
#
loop_
_entity.id
_entity.type
_entity.pdbx_description
1 polymer ?
#
loop_
_entity_poly.entity_id
_entity_poly.type
_entity_poly.pdbx_seq_one_letter_code
_entity_poly.pdbx_strand_id
1 'polypeptide(L)'
;MSELKELILQAKQKDVKAMEELFLKFRPLLKSQAKRYARAGLEYEEVFQQASLLFILAVYDYQEKESIPFAGYVKKRINWGLWMYYRKYLKQRIEISSGLKPEELNQ
;
A
#
# COMPACT_ATOMS: atom_id res chain seq x y z
N MET A 1 -4.99 22.43 -15.75
CA MET A 1 -4.86 21.44 -14.66
C MET A 1 -3.38 21.09 -14.55
N SER A 2 -2.86 20.61 -13.40
CA SER A 2 -1.46 20.16 -13.37
C SER A 2 -1.33 18.79 -14.05
N GLU A 3 -0.20 18.51 -14.68
CA GLU A 3 0.09 17.22 -15.36
C GLU A 3 -0.21 16.02 -14.45
N LEU A 4 0.13 16.12 -13.17
CA LEU A 4 -0.17 15.07 -12.17
C LEU A 4 -1.67 14.87 -11.97
N LYS A 5 -2.49 15.93 -11.97
CA LYS A 5 -3.95 15.80 -11.78
C LYS A 5 -4.60 15.12 -12.98
N GLU A 6 -4.15 15.45 -14.19
CA GLU A 6 -4.62 14.79 -15.42
C GLU A 6 -4.28 13.31 -15.43
N LEU A 7 -3.04 12.97 -15.04
CA LEU A 7 -2.59 11.60 -14.95
C LEU A 7 -3.40 10.78 -13.91
N ILE A 8 -3.70 11.39 -12.76
CA ILE A 8 -4.57 10.76 -11.75
C ILE A 8 -5.98 10.54 -12.31
N LEU A 9 -6.55 11.52 -13.02
CA LEU A 9 -7.89 11.42 -13.59
C LEU A 9 -7.98 10.27 -14.60
N GLN A 10 -7.01 10.17 -15.51
CA GLN A 10 -6.92 9.09 -16.50
C GLN A 10 -6.73 7.73 -15.82
N ALA A 11 -5.83 7.63 -14.84
CA ALA A 11 -5.61 6.39 -14.08
C ALA A 11 -6.90 5.91 -13.39
N LYS A 12 -7.71 6.83 -12.84
CA LYS A 12 -9.02 6.52 -12.26
C LYS A 12 -10.04 6.05 -13.29
N GLN A 13 -9.92 6.47 -14.55
CA GLN A 13 -10.73 6.00 -15.68
C GLN A 13 -10.27 4.63 -16.23
N LYS A 14 -9.42 3.91 -15.49
CA LYS A 14 -8.85 2.60 -15.88
C LYS A 14 -7.93 2.67 -17.10
N ASP A 15 -7.36 3.84 -17.39
CA ASP A 15 -6.24 3.92 -18.34
C ASP A 15 -5.00 3.26 -17.71
N VAL A 16 -4.62 2.11 -18.27
CA VAL A 16 -3.50 1.31 -17.80
C VAL A 16 -2.17 2.05 -17.97
N LYS A 17 -1.99 2.81 -19.05
CA LYS A 17 -0.76 3.57 -19.30
C LYS A 17 -0.63 4.71 -18.29
N ALA A 18 -1.73 5.41 -18.03
CA ALA A 18 -1.75 6.47 -17.02
C ALA A 18 -1.45 5.92 -15.61
N MET A 19 -2.03 4.77 -15.25
CA MET A 19 -1.73 4.10 -13.98
C MET A 19 -0.27 3.67 -13.90
N GLU A 20 0.29 3.11 -14.97
CA GLU A 20 1.69 2.69 -15.04
C GLU A 20 2.64 3.88 -14.88
N GLU A 21 2.42 4.97 -15.61
CA GLU A 21 3.24 6.17 -15.49
C GLU A 21 3.16 6.77 -14.08
N LEU A 22 1.95 6.83 -13.51
CA LEU A 22 1.75 7.31 -12.14
C LEU A 22 2.46 6.38 -11.13
N PHE A 23 2.38 5.07 -11.32
CA PHE A 23 3.10 4.09 -10.51
C PHE A 23 4.61 4.28 -10.58
N LEU A 24 5.18 4.47 -11.78
CA LEU A 24 6.61 4.70 -11.96
C LEU A 24 7.08 5.98 -11.26
N LYS A 25 6.29 7.06 -11.33
CA LYS A 25 6.54 8.32 -10.61
C LYS A 25 6.60 8.10 -9.07
N PHE A 26 5.78 7.21 -8.53
CA PHE A 26 5.73 6.91 -7.09
C PHE A 26 6.53 5.68 -6.64
N ARG A 27 7.13 4.93 -7.57
CA ARG A 27 7.91 3.72 -7.28
C ARG A 27 9.00 3.91 -6.22
N PRO A 28 9.75 5.03 -6.17
CA PRO A 28 10.72 5.27 -5.09
C PRO A 28 10.08 5.28 -3.69
N LEU A 29 8.88 5.83 -3.55
CA LEU A 29 8.12 5.80 -2.28
C LEU A 29 7.80 4.36 -1.89
N LEU A 30 7.29 3.55 -2.82
CA LEU A 30 6.94 2.15 -2.57
C LEU A 30 8.15 1.33 -2.13
N LYS A 31 9.29 1.48 -2.83
CA LYS A 31 10.55 0.83 -2.45
C LYS A 31 10.99 1.23 -1.04
N SER A 32 10.88 2.51 -0.69
CA SER A 32 11.25 3.01 0.64
C SER A 32 10.40 2.42 1.76
N GLN A 33 9.09 2.28 1.53
CA GLN A 33 8.17 1.67 2.49
C GLN A 33 8.38 0.16 2.60
N ALA A 34 8.58 -0.53 1.47
CA ALA A 34 8.86 -1.96 1.46
C ALA A 34 10.14 -2.31 2.23
N LYS A 35 11.23 -1.55 2.00
CA LYS A 35 12.51 -1.74 2.69
C LYS A 35 12.39 -1.63 4.22
N ARG A 36 11.48 -0.80 4.73
CA ARG A 36 11.24 -0.65 6.17
C ARG A 36 10.72 -1.93 6.81
N TYR A 37 9.73 -2.59 6.20
CA TYR A 37 9.16 -3.82 6.74
C TYR A 37 9.98 -5.06 6.38
N ALA A 38 10.76 -5.02 5.29
CA ALA A 38 11.73 -6.07 5.01
C ALA A 38 12.75 -6.22 6.16
N ARG A 39 13.21 -5.09 6.70
CA ARG A 39 14.06 -5.06 7.91
C ARG A 39 13.37 -5.58 9.18
N ALA A 40 12.04 -5.71 9.17
CA ALA A 40 11.25 -6.25 10.27
C ALA A 40 10.92 -7.75 10.09
N GLY A 41 11.54 -8.42 9.11
CA GLY A 41 11.45 -9.87 8.93
C GLY A 41 10.44 -10.35 7.88
N LEU A 42 9.94 -9.46 7.02
CA LEU A 42 9.10 -9.84 5.87
C LEU A 42 9.95 -9.89 4.59
N GLU A 43 9.52 -10.67 3.61
CA GLU A 43 10.18 -10.68 2.31
C GLU A 43 9.93 -9.38 1.56
N TYR A 44 11.01 -8.78 1.04
CA TYR A 44 10.94 -7.46 0.40
C TYR A 44 9.96 -7.43 -0.77
N GLU A 45 9.97 -8.48 -1.60
CA GLU A 45 9.11 -8.58 -2.77
C GLU A 45 7.63 -8.65 -2.39
N GLU A 46 7.29 -9.42 -1.36
CA GLU A 46 5.91 -9.50 -0.85
C GLU A 46 5.42 -8.14 -0.35
N VAL A 47 6.23 -7.44 0.45
CA VAL A 47 5.86 -6.11 0.96
C VAL A 47 5.76 -5.11 -0.20
N PHE A 48 6.65 -5.19 -1.18
CA PHE A 48 6.62 -4.32 -2.36
C PHE A 48 5.36 -4.54 -3.20
N GLN A 49 4.95 -5.80 -3.40
CA GLN A 49 3.69 -6.12 -4.06
C GLN A 49 2.49 -5.59 -3.26
N GLN A 50 2.47 -5.79 -1.94
CA GLN A 50 1.41 -5.26 -1.09
C GLN A 50 1.34 -3.72 -1.13
N ALA A 51 2.48 -3.04 -1.12
CA ALA A 51 2.56 -1.58 -1.28
C ALA A 51 2.04 -1.13 -2.64
N SER A 52 2.33 -1.90 -3.69
CA SER A 52 1.86 -1.64 -5.06
C SER A 52 0.35 -1.75 -5.17
N LEU A 53 -0.25 -2.78 -4.58
CA LEU A 53 -1.71 -2.92 -4.50
C LEU A 53 -2.35 -1.77 -3.74
N LEU A 54 -1.81 -1.42 -2.56
CA LEU A 54 -2.30 -0.30 -1.76
C LEU A 54 -2.23 1.04 -2.50
N PHE A 55 -1.19 1.23 -3.32
CA PHE A 55 -1.05 2.40 -4.18
C PHE A 55 -2.17 2.46 -5.23
N ILE A 56 -2.40 1.38 -5.97
CA ILE A 56 -3.44 1.30 -7.00
C ILE A 56 -4.83 1.60 -6.39
N LEU A 57 -5.13 0.97 -5.25
CA LEU A 57 -6.37 1.23 -4.50
C LEU A 57 -6.45 2.70 -4.05
N ALA A 58 -5.35 3.27 -3.56
CA ALA A 58 -5.31 4.67 -3.17
C ALA A 58 -5.60 5.61 -4.35
N VAL A 59 -5.09 5.33 -5.56
CA VAL A 59 -5.39 6.11 -6.77
C VAL A 59 -6.90 6.12 -7.04
N TYR A 60 -7.55 4.95 -7.01
CA TYR A 60 -8.99 4.86 -7.23
C TYR A 60 -9.80 5.59 -6.14
N ASP A 61 -9.41 5.45 -4.88
CA ASP A 61 -10.08 6.06 -3.73
C ASP A 61 -9.83 7.56 -3.59
N TYR A 62 -8.80 8.10 -4.26
CA TYR A 62 -8.38 9.49 -4.04
C TYR A 62 -9.48 10.47 -4.42
N GLN A 63 -9.90 11.29 -3.46
CA GLN A 63 -10.78 12.43 -3.65
C GLN A 63 -9.96 13.69 -3.44
N GLU A 64 -9.97 14.59 -4.41
CA GLU A 64 -9.27 15.86 -4.29
C GLU A 64 -9.93 16.68 -3.18
N LYS A 65 -9.14 17.03 -2.17
CA LYS A 65 -9.54 17.90 -1.05
C LYS A 65 -8.50 19.01 -0.94
N GLU A 66 -8.96 20.23 -0.70
CA GLU A 66 -8.12 21.44 -0.73
C GLU A 66 -6.89 21.38 0.18
N SER A 67 -6.92 20.59 1.26
CA SER A 67 -5.88 20.58 2.29
C SER A 67 -4.82 19.47 2.17
N ILE A 68 -4.99 18.47 1.29
CA ILE A 68 -4.07 17.31 1.25
C ILE A 68 -3.62 17.01 -0.19
N PRO A 69 -2.34 17.27 -0.52
CA PRO A 69 -1.77 16.86 -1.80
C PRO A 69 -1.81 15.33 -1.98
N PHE A 70 -1.99 14.87 -3.22
CA PHE A 70 -2.03 13.46 -3.59
C PHE A 70 -0.87 12.64 -3.00
N ALA A 71 0.36 13.15 -3.06
CA ALA A 71 1.53 12.45 -2.53
C ALA A 71 1.45 12.22 -1.00
N GLY A 72 0.93 13.20 -0.25
CA GLY A 72 0.72 13.08 1.18
C GLY A 72 -0.35 12.05 1.51
N TYR A 73 -1.46 12.08 0.75
CA TYR A 73 -2.53 11.10 0.86
C TYR A 73 -2.04 9.66 0.59
N VAL A 74 -1.39 9.43 -0.54
CA VAL A 74 -0.87 8.11 -0.94
C VAL A 74 0.11 7.56 0.09
N LYS A 75 1.06 8.39 0.55
CA LYS A 75 2.01 8.00 1.60
C LYS A 75 1.29 7.55 2.87
N LYS A 76 0.26 8.28 3.32
CA LYS A 76 -0.54 7.91 4.49
C LYS A 76 -1.28 6.58 4.29
N ARG A 77 -1.89 6.36 3.12
CA ARG A 77 -2.62 5.13 2.79
C ARG A 77 -1.70 3.91 2.78
N ILE A 78 -0.55 4.00 2.12
CA ILE A 78 0.43 2.90 2.07
C ILE A 78 0.98 2.61 3.47
N ASN A 79 1.37 3.64 4.23
CA ASN A 79 1.92 3.44 5.58
C ASN A 79 0.94 2.69 6.48
N TRP A 80 -0.33 3.11 6.49
CA TRP A 80 -1.36 2.46 7.29
C TRP A 80 -1.66 1.05 6.80
N GLY A 81 -1.82 0.86 5.49
CA GLY A 81 -2.10 -0.44 4.91
C GLY A 81 -0.99 -1.46 5.17
N LEU A 82 0.28 -1.07 5.04
CA LEU A 82 1.41 -1.93 5.35
C LEU A 82 1.52 -2.23 6.85
N TRP A 83 1.17 -1.29 7.72
CA TRP A 83 1.13 -1.55 9.16
C TRP A 83 0.06 -2.59 9.52
N MET A 84 -1.13 -2.48 8.93
CA MET A 84 -2.20 -3.48 9.10
C MET A 84 -1.76 -4.86 8.58
N TYR A 85 -1.13 -4.89 7.40
CA TYR A 85 -0.56 -6.10 6.83
C TYR A 85 0.48 -6.74 7.76
N TYR A 86 1.43 -5.95 8.25
CA TYR A 86 2.46 -6.39 9.18
C TYR A 86 1.89 -6.94 10.49
N ARG A 87 0.87 -6.29 11.06
CA ARG A 87 0.20 -6.77 12.27
C ARG A 87 -0.47 -8.13 12.07
N LYS A 88 -1.12 -8.32 10.91
CA LYS A 88 -1.72 -9.61 10.56
C LYS A 88 -0.64 -10.70 10.43
N TYR A 89 0.47 -10.40 9.76
CA TYR A 89 1.62 -11.30 9.64
C TYR A 89 2.18 -11.71 11.02
N LEU A 90 2.38 -10.75 11.93
CA LEU A 90 2.88 -11.04 13.28
C LEU A 90 1.92 -11.91 14.08
N LYS A 91 0.61 -11.65 13.99
CA LYS A 91 -0.41 -12.45 14.67
C LYS A 91 -0.34 -13.92 14.21
N GLN A 92 -0.30 -14.14 12.89
CA GLN A 92 -0.19 -15.49 12.30
C GLN A 92 1.11 -16.19 12.73
N ARG A 93 2.24 -15.48 12.70
CA ARG A 93 3.53 -15.97 13.19
C ARG A 93 3.47 -16.44 14.65
N ILE A 94 2.84 -15.66 15.52
CA ILE A 94 2.69 -15.97 16.95
C ILE A 94 1.79 -17.20 17.13
N GLU A 95 0.63 -17.23 16.48
CA GLU A 95 -0.32 -18.36 16.51
C GLU A 95 0.37 -19.67 16.11
N ILE A 96 1.07 -19.66 14.97
CA ILE A 96 1.84 -20.81 14.49
C ILE A 96 2.91 -21.22 15.52
N SER A 97 3.67 -20.27 16.06
CA SER A 97 4.75 -20.58 17.02
C SER A 97 4.26 -21.06 18.39
N SER A 98 3.05 -20.66 18.79
CA SER A 98 2.45 -21.01 20.08
C SER A 98 1.57 -22.26 20.03
N GLY A 99 1.33 -22.81 18.83
CA GLY A 99 0.43 -23.96 18.63
C GLY A 99 -1.06 -23.62 18.76
N LEU A 100 -1.42 -22.34 18.86
CA LEU A 100 -2.81 -21.88 18.92
C LEU A 100 -3.42 -21.95 17.51
N LYS A 101 -4.39 -22.84 17.31
CA LYS A 101 -5.14 -22.85 16.04
C LYS A 101 -6.07 -21.63 15.97
N PRO A 102 -6.18 -20.96 14.81
CA PRO A 102 -7.07 -19.81 14.64
C PRO A 102 -8.55 -20.07 14.96
N GLU A 103 -8.97 -21.34 14.99
CA GLU A 103 -10.36 -21.78 15.14
C GLU A 103 -10.86 -21.81 16.60
N GLU A 104 -9.97 -21.70 17.60
CA GLU A 104 -10.33 -21.91 19.02
C GLU A 104 -10.60 -20.61 19.81
N LEU A 105 -10.51 -19.43 19.18
CA LEU A 105 -10.67 -18.13 19.85
C LEU A 105 -12.08 -17.51 19.74
N ASN A 106 -13.03 -18.21 19.12
CA ASN A 106 -14.43 -17.77 18.97
C ASN A 106 -15.44 -18.80 19.53
N GLN A 107 -15.07 -19.54 20.59
CA GLN A 107 -16.01 -20.32 21.39
C GLN A 107 -16.21 -19.68 22.76
#